data_AF-A0A929DT82-F1
#
_entry.id   AF-A0A929DT82-F1
#
_cell.length_a   1.000
_cell.length_b   1.000
_cell.length_c   1.000
_cell.angle_alpha   90.00
_cell.angle_beta   90.00
_cell.angle_gamma   90.00
#
_symmetry.space_group_name_H-M   'P 1'
#
loop_
_entity.id
_entity.type
_entity.pdbx_description
1 polymer ?
#
loop_
_entity_poly.entity_id
_entity_poly.type
_entity_poly.pdbx_seq_one_letter_code
_entity_poly.pdbx_strand_id
1 'polypeptide(L)'
;YEIHLGCSRGAALDRPLFKLDNGHDGARSEDDQVRGSYVHGLFDHKQACGSLLKWAGLQSQHTQDYAQLQEQHIDRLADALETHLDMDQILEIMQLQKQTGARANS
;
A
#
# COMPACT_ATOMS: atom_id res chain seq x y z
N TYR A 1 12.02 4.78 -1.81
CA TYR A 1 11.99 6.08 -1.13
C TYR A 1 12.16 5.81 0.36
N GLU A 2 13.06 6.51 1.03
CA GLU A 2 13.45 6.30 2.45
C GLU A 2 13.29 7.63 3.21
N ILE A 3 12.62 7.63 4.37
CA ILE A 3 12.49 8.80 5.25
C ILE A 3 12.85 8.37 6.68
N HIS A 4 14.13 8.23 6.99
CA HIS A 4 14.56 7.88 8.35
C HIS A 4 15.89 8.55 8.72
N LEU A 5 16.04 8.92 10.00
CA LEU A 5 17.27 9.46 10.58
C LEU A 5 18.10 8.38 11.31
N GLY A 6 17.62 7.14 11.36
CA GLY A 6 18.29 6.03 12.04
C GLY A 6 19.44 5.46 11.21
N CYS A 7 20.59 5.22 11.85
CA CYS A 7 21.74 4.55 11.22
C CYS A 7 21.90 3.16 11.84
N SER A 8 21.61 2.11 11.06
CA SER A 8 21.79 0.72 11.49
C SER A 8 23.27 0.32 11.49
N ARG A 9 23.70 -0.52 12.44
CA ARG A 9 25.03 -1.12 12.52
C ARG A 9 24.94 -2.56 13.02
N GLY A 10 25.88 -3.42 12.59
CA GLY A 10 26.01 -4.81 13.07
C GLY A 10 26.11 -5.84 11.94
N ALA A 11 26.49 -7.07 12.29
CA ALA A 11 26.77 -8.15 11.34
C ALA A 11 25.57 -8.57 10.47
N ALA A 12 24.33 -8.33 10.93
CA ALA A 12 23.13 -8.63 10.15
C ALA A 12 23.03 -7.82 8.85
N LEU A 13 23.75 -6.69 8.74
CA LEU A 13 23.83 -5.88 7.52
C LEU A 13 24.67 -6.54 6.42
N ASP A 14 25.50 -7.54 6.74
CA ASP A 14 26.21 -8.34 5.74
C ASP A 14 25.27 -9.29 4.97
N ARG A 15 24.02 -9.40 5.44
CA ARG A 15 22.93 -10.18 4.83
C ARG A 15 21.79 -9.23 4.46
N PRO A 16 21.99 -8.33 3.48
CA PRO A 16 20.99 -7.33 3.15
C PRO A 16 19.72 -7.97 2.59
N LEU A 17 18.60 -7.31 2.81
CA LEU A 17 17.30 -7.76 2.30
C LEU A 17 17.10 -7.34 0.85
N PHE A 18 17.58 -6.15 0.47
CA PHE A 18 17.45 -5.59 -0.86
C PHE A 18 18.78 -5.07 -1.39
N LYS A 19 18.95 -5.19 -2.71
CA LYS A 19 19.97 -4.47 -3.48
C LYS A 19 19.27 -3.41 -4.30
N LEU A 20 19.47 -2.16 -3.91
CA LEU A 20 18.92 -0.96 -4.53
C LEU A 20 20.01 -0.29 -5.38
N ASP A 21 19.63 0.67 -6.22
CA ASP A 21 20.57 1.38 -7.08
C ASP A 21 21.58 2.23 -6.28
N ASN A 22 21.19 2.69 -5.09
CA ASN A 22 22.01 3.49 -4.17
C ASN A 22 22.77 2.65 -3.13
N GLY A 23 22.64 1.32 -3.15
CA GLY A 23 23.33 0.43 -2.21
C GLY A 23 22.49 -0.74 -1.71
N HIS A 24 22.91 -1.32 -0.60
CA HIS A 24 22.16 -2.39 0.06
C HIS A 24 21.26 -1.82 1.16
N ASP A 25 20.04 -2.34 1.27
CA ASP A 25 19.12 -1.98 2.35
C ASP A 25 18.65 -3.22 3.13
N GLY A 26 18.37 -2.99 4.41
CA GLY A 26 17.79 -3.96 5.30
C GLY A 26 18.77 -5.01 5.81
N ALA A 27 18.24 -5.94 6.58
CA ALA A 27 18.99 -7.01 7.23
C ALA A 27 18.12 -8.26 7.38
N ARG A 28 18.78 -9.42 7.40
CA ARG A 28 18.19 -10.72 7.66
C ARG A 28 18.91 -11.40 8.82
N SER A 29 18.17 -11.98 9.75
CA SER A 29 18.75 -12.85 10.78
C SER A 29 19.35 -14.11 10.18
N GLU A 30 20.24 -14.78 10.91
CA GLU A 30 20.93 -15.97 10.39
C GLU A 30 19.98 -17.13 10.06
N ASP A 31 18.96 -17.30 10.90
CA ASP A 31 17.88 -18.29 10.80
C ASP A 31 16.76 -17.89 9.82
N ASP A 32 16.89 -16.74 9.15
CA ASP A 32 15.91 -16.15 8.25
C ASP A 32 14.51 -15.96 8.86
N GLN A 33 14.40 -15.89 10.19
CA GLN A 33 13.14 -15.64 10.90
C GLN A 33 12.81 -14.15 11.04
N VAL A 34 13.80 -13.27 10.92
CA VAL A 34 13.64 -11.82 11.07
C VAL A 34 14.20 -11.11 9.84
N ARG A 35 13.40 -10.19 9.30
CA ARG A 35 13.76 -9.31 8.18
C ARG A 35 13.36 -7.88 8.51
N GLY A 36 14.28 -6.94 8.31
CA GLY A 36 14.03 -5.51 8.50
C GLY A 36 14.52 -4.71 7.31
N SER A 37 13.85 -3.61 6.99
CA SER A 37 14.18 -2.72 5.87
C SER A 37 13.60 -1.34 6.11
N TYR A 38 14.26 -0.31 5.57
CA TYR A 38 13.79 1.06 5.56
C TYR A 38 13.05 1.44 4.26
N VAL A 39 12.89 0.49 3.33
CA VAL A 39 12.13 0.72 2.10
C VAL A 39 10.65 0.87 2.44
N HIS A 40 10.11 2.04 2.14
CA HIS A 40 8.68 2.31 2.21
C HIS A 40 7.92 1.68 1.05
N GLY A 41 6.64 1.38 1.25
CA GLY A 41 5.74 0.89 0.20
C GLY A 41 5.89 -0.59 -0.16
N LEU A 42 6.67 -1.36 0.60
CA LEU A 42 6.85 -2.81 0.36
C LEU A 42 5.53 -3.59 0.36
N PHE A 43 4.57 -3.16 1.19
CA PHE A 43 3.25 -3.80 1.29
C PHE A 43 2.26 -3.30 0.23
N ASP A 44 2.50 -2.14 -0.36
CA ASP A 44 1.66 -1.55 -1.41
C ASP A 44 1.97 -2.16 -2.78
N HIS A 45 3.20 -2.64 -2.98
CA HIS A 45 3.60 -3.32 -4.21
C HIS A 45 3.28 -4.82 -4.15
N LYS A 46 2.28 -5.27 -4.92
CA LYS A 46 1.75 -6.66 -4.90
C LYS A 46 2.83 -7.74 -4.90
N GLN A 47 3.84 -7.61 -5.76
CA GLN A 47 4.90 -8.62 -5.88
C GLN A 47 5.84 -8.66 -4.66
N ALA A 48 6.13 -7.50 -4.08
CA ALA A 48 7.00 -7.40 -2.90
C ALA A 48 6.25 -7.90 -1.66
N CYS A 49 5.01 -7.44 -1.48
CA CYS A 49 4.09 -7.91 -0.44
C CYS A 49 3.89 -9.44 -0.51
N GLY A 50 3.59 -9.97 -1.70
CA GLY A 50 3.43 -11.42 -1.89
C GLY A 50 4.69 -12.22 -1.55
N SER A 51 5.87 -11.71 -1.90
CA SER A 51 7.16 -12.34 -1.56
C SER A 51 7.42 -12.33 -0.05
N LEU A 52 7.11 -11.23 0.64
CA LEU A 52 7.23 -11.11 2.09
C LEU A 52 6.24 -12.02 2.82
N LEU A 53 4.98 -12.07 2.37
CA LEU A 53 3.95 -12.93 2.96
C LEU A 53 4.27 -14.42 2.76
N LYS A 54 4.77 -14.80 1.57
CA LYS A 54 5.22 -16.16 1.31
C LYS A 54 6.37 -16.56 2.23
N TRP A 55 7.33 -15.65 2.45
CA TRP A 55 8.39 -15.86 3.43
C TRP A 55 7.84 -16.01 4.85
N ALA A 56 6.85 -15.19 5.24
CA ALA A 56 6.18 -15.28 6.53
C ALA A 56 5.26 -16.52 6.69
N GLY A 57 5.24 -17.42 5.72
CA GLY A 57 4.51 -18.69 5.79
C GLY A 57 3.13 -18.70 5.16
N LEU A 58 2.70 -17.62 4.49
CA LEU A 58 1.42 -17.59 3.79
C LEU A 58 1.44 -18.56 2.58
N GLN A 59 0.64 -19.61 2.65
CA GLN A 59 0.46 -20.61 1.58
C GLN A 59 -0.76 -20.32 0.69
N SER A 60 -1.12 -19.04 0.54
CA SER A 60 -2.25 -18.62 -0.29
C SER A 60 -1.79 -18.26 -1.70
N GLN A 61 -2.52 -18.74 -2.71
CA GLN A 61 -2.39 -18.27 -4.09
C GLN A 61 -3.25 -17.04 -4.37
N HIS A 62 -4.11 -16.66 -3.43
CA HIS A 62 -5.05 -15.57 -3.57
C HIS A 62 -4.36 -14.25 -3.16
N THR A 63 -3.94 -13.49 -4.16
CA THR A 63 -3.55 -12.09 -3.96
C THR A 63 -4.80 -11.26 -4.20
N GLN A 64 -5.36 -10.63 -3.17
CA GLN A 64 -6.43 -9.66 -3.38
C GLN A 64 -5.86 -8.45 -4.11
N ASP A 65 -6.58 -7.97 -5.12
CA ASP A 65 -6.21 -6.73 -5.78
C ASP A 65 -6.54 -5.56 -4.86
N TYR A 66 -5.54 -5.13 -4.08
CA TYR A 66 -5.70 -4.05 -3.12
C TYR A 66 -6.19 -2.76 -3.78
N ALA A 67 -5.73 -2.44 -4.99
CA ALA A 67 -6.17 -1.25 -5.71
C ALA A 67 -7.66 -1.35 -6.08
N GLN A 68 -8.08 -2.51 -6.59
CA GLN A 68 -9.49 -2.77 -6.90
C GLN A 68 -10.35 -2.74 -5.63
N LEU A 69 -9.87 -3.31 -4.52
CA LEU A 69 -10.58 -3.30 -3.25
C LEU A 69 -10.73 -1.87 -2.72
N GLN A 70 -9.66 -1.07 -2.80
CA GLN A 70 -9.69 0.35 -2.43
C GLN A 70 -10.72 1.12 -3.25
N GLU A 71 -10.75 0.93 -4.57
CA GLU A 71 -11.71 1.57 -5.46
C GLU A 71 -13.15 1.18 -5.10
N GLN A 72 -13.42 -0.12 -4.87
CA GLN A 72 -14.72 -0.60 -4.39
C GLN A 72 -15.15 0.05 -3.07
N HIS A 73 -14.21 0.29 -2.15
CA HIS A 73 -14.51 0.96 -0.89
C HIS A 73 -14.79 2.45 -1.07
N ILE A 74 -14.08 3.12 -2.00
CA ILE A 74 -14.33 4.52 -2.35
C ILE A 74 -15.71 4.67 -2.98
N ASP A 75 -16.06 3.81 -3.94
CA ASP A 75 -17.37 3.81 -4.59
C ASP A 75 -18.49 3.58 -3.58
N ARG A 76 -18.32 2.58 -2.70
CA ARG A 76 -19.30 2.30 -1.64
C ARG A 76 -19.48 3.49 -0.70
N LEU A 77 -18.41 4.20 -0.36
CA LEU A 77 -18.50 5.40 0.46
C LEU A 77 -19.24 6.52 -0.29
N ALA A 78 -18.93 6.73 -1.57
CA ALA A 78 -19.60 7.72 -2.40
C ALA A 78 -21.11 7.45 -2.49
N ASP A 79 -21.50 6.21 -2.82
CA ASP A 79 -22.90 5.79 -2.90
C ASP A 79 -23.63 5.99 -1.56
N ALA A 80 -22.96 5.72 -0.43
CA ALA A 80 -23.54 5.92 0.90
C ALA A 80 -23.76 7.41 1.24
N LEU A 81 -22.82 8.27 0.85
CA LEU A 81 -22.97 9.73 1.01
C LEU A 81 -24.11 10.26 0.15
N GLU A 82 -24.20 9.85 -1.11
CA GLU A 82 -25.30 10.22 -2.01
C GLU A 82 -26.68 9.74 -1.52
N THR A 83 -26.73 8.58 -0.87
CA THR A 83 -27.98 8.01 -0.35
C THR A 83 -28.49 8.75 0.90
N HIS A 84 -27.58 9.20 1.75
CA HIS A 84 -27.92 9.68 3.11
C HIS A 84 -27.74 11.17 3.32
N LEU A 85 -27.06 11.89 2.42
CA LEU A 85 -26.80 13.31 2.52
C LEU A 85 -27.34 14.05 1.31
N ASP A 86 -27.84 15.28 1.52
CA ASP A 86 -28.15 16.20 0.43
C ASP A 86 -26.85 16.75 -0.15
N MET A 87 -26.29 15.99 -1.09
CA MET A 87 -25.01 16.33 -1.71
C MET A 87 -25.09 17.62 -2.52
N ASP A 88 -26.26 18.00 -3.03
CA ASP A 88 -26.43 19.24 -3.79
C ASP A 88 -26.34 20.45 -2.83
N GLN A 89 -26.98 20.36 -1.66
CA GLN A 89 -26.86 21.37 -0.60
C GLN A 89 -25.43 21.49 -0.07
N ILE A 90 -24.73 20.37 0.15
CA ILE A 90 -23.34 20.37 0.63
C ILE A 90 -22.42 21.03 -0.40
N LEU A 91 -22.56 20.69 -1.69
CA LEU A 91 -21.76 21.28 -2.77
C LEU A 91 -22.01 22.78 -2.91
N GLU A 92 -23.26 23.23 -2.75
CA GLU A 92 -23.60 24.66 -2.73
C GLU A 92 -22.89 25.40 -1.59
N ILE A 93 -22.93 24.86 -0.36
CA ILE A 93 -22.22 25.42 0.81
C ILE A 93 -20.71 25.49 0.54
N MET A 94 -20.16 24.46 -0.09
CA MET A 94 -18.73 24.39 -0.43
C MET A 94 -18.36 25.23 -1.66
N GLN A 95 -19.33 25.84 -2.35
CA GLN A 95 -19.15 26.59 -3.60
C GLN A 95 -18.50 25.74 -4.71
N LEU A 96 -18.85 24.45 -4.75
CA LEU A 96 -18.34 23.48 -5.72
C LEU A 96 -19.44 23.08 -6.71
N GLN A 97 -19.06 22.86 -7.98
CA GLN A 97 -19.96 22.33 -8.99
C GLN A 97 -19.88 20.80 -9.00
N LYS A 98 -21.03 20.13 -9.07
CA LYS A 98 -21.09 18.68 -9.28
C LYS A 98 -20.50 18.35 -10.65
N GLN A 99 -19.43 17.56 -10.70
CA GLN A 99 -18.89 17.08 -11.97
C GLN A 99 -19.80 15.97 -12.51
N THR A 100 -20.44 16.22 -13.65
CA THR A 100 -21.27 15.24 -14.35
C THR A 100 -20.37 14.22 -15.08
N GLY A 101 -19.81 13.27 -14.34
CA GLY A 101 -19.06 12.15 -14.90
C GLY A 101 -20.01 11.02 -15.29
N ALA A 102 -20.26 10.85 -16.59
CA ALA A 102 -20.97 9.69 -17.12
C ALA A 102 -20.26 8.39 -16.70
N ARG A 103 -20.93 7.53 -15.92
CA ARG A 103 -20.54 6.13 -15.76
C ARG A 103 -20.76 5.44 -17.12
N ALA A 104 -19.76 5.54 -17.98
CA ALA A 104 -19.66 4.81 -19.24
C ALA A 104 -18.28 4.14 -19.32
N ASN A 105 -18.18 2.89 -18.86
CA ASN A 105 -17.86 1.76 -19.73
C ASN A 105 -17.78 0.42 -18.98
N SER A 106 -18.16 -0.59 -19.77
CA SER A 106 -18.04 -2.04 -19.62
C SER A 106 -16.68 -2.57 -19.18
#